data_AF-A0A3N0D2Z4-F1
#
_entry.id   AF-A0A3N0D2Z4-F1
#
_cell.length_a   1.000
_cell.length_b   1.000
_cell.length_c   1.000
_cell.angle_alpha   90.00
_cell.angle_beta   90.00
_cell.angle_gamma   90.00
#
_symmetry.space_group_name_H-M   'P 1'
#
loop_
_entity.id
_entity.type
_entity.pdbx_description
1 polymer ?
#
loop_
_entity_poly.entity_id
_entity_poly.type
_entity_poly.pdbx_seq_one_letter_code
_entity_poly.pdbx_strand_id
1 'polypeptide(L)'
;MHYVDRDPRSVEQAAALGARATLIDSYSERIQGPYDLTVDASAHPKGLRCALVSARPGGTCVSRSVFFAEPALPYLELYSSGVTFVTGPPHITPFAPEVLQLIASGALDPSPLIAGPYSYDDAPDVLLDPPAGKPVFAGSRR
;
A
#
# COMPACT_ATOMS: atom_id res chain seq x y z
N MET A 1 5.48 7.55 10.31
CA MET A 1 5.26 6.21 9.70
C MET A 1 6.60 5.62 9.28
N HIS A 2 6.83 4.32 9.44
CA HIS A 2 7.97 3.60 8.84
C HIS A 2 7.47 2.92 7.56
N TYR A 3 8.09 3.22 6.42
CA TYR A 3 7.78 2.67 5.10
C TYR A 3 8.96 1.88 4.59
N VAL A 4 8.72 0.73 3.98
CA VAL A 4 9.76 -0.09 3.35
C VAL A 4 9.27 -0.54 1.98
N ASP A 5 10.13 -0.49 0.98
CA ASP A 5 9.82 -0.94 -0.38
C ASP A 5 11.12 -1.32 -1.11
N ARG A 6 10.97 -2.10 -2.17
CA ARG A 6 12.05 -2.47 -3.08
C ARG A 6 12.13 -1.56 -4.30
N ASP A 7 11.07 -0.81 -4.62
CA ASP A 7 11.12 0.20 -5.68
C ASP A 7 11.70 1.52 -5.12
N PRO A 8 12.86 1.99 -5.61
CA PRO A 8 13.44 3.27 -5.17
C PRO A 8 12.51 4.46 -5.39
N ARG A 9 11.64 4.42 -6.41
CA ARG A 9 10.68 5.50 -6.68
C ARG A 9 9.62 5.60 -5.59
N SER A 10 9.07 4.46 -5.16
CA SER A 10 8.12 4.41 -4.05
C SER A 10 8.73 4.91 -2.75
N VAL A 11 10.00 4.59 -2.49
CA VAL A 11 10.74 5.05 -1.30
C VAL A 11 10.94 6.57 -1.35
N GLU A 12 11.35 7.11 -2.49
CA GLU A 12 11.52 8.55 -2.69
C GLU A 12 10.20 9.30 -2.50
N GLN A 13 9.11 8.82 -3.10
CA GLN A 13 7.77 9.39 -2.93
C GLN A 13 7.30 9.35 -1.48
N ALA A 14 7.47 8.21 -0.79
CA ALA A 14 7.09 8.09 0.62
C ALA A 14 7.91 9.04 1.51
N ALA A 15 9.21 9.20 1.24
CA ALA A 15 10.06 10.14 1.95
C ALA A 15 9.62 11.61 1.70
N ALA A 16 9.28 11.96 0.47
CA ALA A 16 8.75 13.29 0.11
C ALA A 16 7.42 13.59 0.84
N LEU A 17 6.63 12.56 1.15
CA LEU A 17 5.41 12.65 1.95
C LEU A 17 5.67 12.60 3.48
N GLY A 18 6.93 12.61 3.92
CA GLY A 18 7.32 12.68 5.32
C GLY A 18 7.41 11.32 6.05
N ALA A 19 7.36 10.20 5.32
CA ALA A 19 7.62 8.90 5.92
C ALA A 19 9.12 8.70 6.20
N ARG A 20 9.45 7.95 7.25
CA ARG A 20 10.76 7.30 7.35
C ARG A 20 10.75 6.16 6.35
N ALA A 21 11.27 6.37 5.15
CA ALA A 21 11.24 5.39 4.07
C ALA A 21 12.62 4.69 3.92
N THR A 22 12.60 3.36 3.77
CA THR A 22 13.80 2.54 3.64
C THR A 22 13.72 1.71 2.36
N LEU A 23 14.70 1.88 1.46
CA LEU A 23 14.89 0.97 0.34
C LEU A 23 15.46 -0.36 0.83
N ILE A 24 14.85 -1.45 0.41
CA ILE A 24 15.26 -2.82 0.75
C ILE A 24 15.47 -3.64 -0.52
N ASP A 25 16.46 -4.52 -0.53
CA ASP A 25 16.62 -5.48 -1.63
C ASP A 25 15.66 -6.67 -1.48
N SER A 26 15.34 -7.03 -0.23
CA SER A 26 14.44 -8.13 0.10
C SER A 26 13.74 -7.89 1.43
N TYR A 27 12.55 -8.46 1.58
CA TYR A 27 11.82 -8.42 2.86
C TYR A 27 12.55 -9.26 3.90
N SER A 28 12.94 -8.62 5.00
CA SER A 28 13.39 -9.28 6.22
C SER A 28 12.28 -10.14 6.83
N GLU A 29 12.63 -11.11 7.67
CA GLU A 29 11.64 -11.85 8.45
C GLU A 29 10.79 -10.91 9.33
N ARG A 30 11.41 -9.90 9.96
CA ARG A 30 10.74 -8.91 10.83
C ARG A 30 11.47 -7.58 10.77
N ILE A 31 10.73 -6.49 10.84
CA ILE A 31 11.24 -5.15 11.14
C ILE A 31 11.06 -4.90 12.64
N GLN A 32 12.15 -4.68 13.35
CA GLN A 32 12.12 -4.45 14.79
C GLN A 32 11.53 -3.07 15.10
N GLY A 33 10.54 -3.04 15.99
CA GLY A 33 9.92 -1.80 16.46
C GLY A 33 8.62 -2.06 17.23
N PRO A 34 8.15 -1.10 18.05
CA PRO A 34 6.91 -1.23 18.79
C PRO A 34 5.69 -0.89 17.92
N TYR A 35 5.48 -1.59 16.81
CA TYR A 35 4.38 -1.28 15.89
C TYR A 35 3.04 -1.78 16.42
N ASP A 36 2.19 -0.88 16.90
CA ASP A 36 0.78 -1.17 17.22
C ASP A 36 -0.01 -1.65 15.99
N LEU A 37 0.33 -1.08 14.83
CA LEU A 37 -0.29 -1.34 13.54
C LEU A 37 0.78 -1.56 12.48
N THR A 38 0.67 -2.67 11.75
CA THR A 38 1.41 -2.90 10.51
C THR A 38 0.46 -3.00 9.33
N VAL A 39 0.94 -2.61 8.14
CA VAL A 39 0.16 -2.66 6.90
C VAL A 39 0.96 -3.42 5.84
N ASP A 40 0.36 -4.47 5.29
CA ASP A 40 0.85 -5.13 4.09
C ASP A 40 0.16 -4.55 2.86
N ALA A 41 0.94 -3.88 2.01
CA ALA A 41 0.57 -3.43 0.68
C ALA A 41 1.53 -4.01 -0.40
N SER A 42 2.21 -5.12 -0.08
CA SER A 42 3.31 -5.64 -0.88
C SER A 42 2.90 -6.56 -2.04
N ALA A 43 1.72 -7.19 -1.94
CA ALA A 43 1.32 -8.34 -2.78
C ALA A 43 2.39 -9.43 -2.88
N HIS A 44 3.22 -9.59 -1.84
CA HIS A 44 4.35 -10.50 -1.84
C HIS A 44 4.34 -11.38 -0.56
N PRO A 45 4.46 -12.72 -0.66
CA PRO A 45 4.36 -13.60 0.52
C PRO A 45 5.34 -13.25 1.64
N LYS A 46 6.59 -12.91 1.30
CA LYS A 46 7.59 -12.44 2.28
C LYS A 46 7.24 -11.07 2.88
N GLY A 47 6.58 -10.19 2.11
CA GLY A 47 6.14 -8.89 2.61
C GLY A 47 4.98 -9.02 3.59
N LEU A 48 3.99 -9.88 3.27
CA LEU A 48 2.92 -10.24 4.21
C LEU A 48 3.46 -10.84 5.50
N ARG A 49 4.37 -11.82 5.40
CA ARG A 49 5.02 -12.41 6.58
C ARG A 49 5.73 -11.34 7.42
N CYS A 50 6.52 -10.49 6.78
CA CYS A 50 7.23 -9.40 7.45
C CYS A 50 6.24 -8.48 8.20
N ALA A 51 5.17 -8.02 7.56
CA ALA A 51 4.17 -7.17 8.20
C ALA A 51 3.49 -7.86 9.39
N LEU A 52 3.10 -9.13 9.24
CA LEU A 52 2.43 -9.92 10.28
C LEU A 52 3.28 -10.04 11.53
N VAL A 53 4.55 -10.41 11.38
CA VAL A 53 5.42 -10.64 12.55
C VAL A 53 6.10 -9.36 13.05
N SER A 54 6.00 -8.25 12.32
CA SER A 54 6.50 -6.93 12.79
C SER A 54 5.52 -6.24 13.73
N ALA A 55 4.24 -6.63 13.74
CA ALA A 55 3.31 -6.13 14.74
C ALA A 55 3.77 -6.57 16.13
N ARG A 56 3.67 -5.67 17.12
CA ARG A 56 3.95 -6.04 18.51
C ARG A 56 2.94 -7.10 19.00
N PRO A 57 3.25 -7.86 20.06
CA PRO A 57 2.26 -8.72 20.70
C PRO A 57 0.96 -7.96 21.03
N GLY A 58 -0.18 -8.56 20.71
CA GLY A 58 -1.52 -7.96 20.82
C GLY A 58 -1.80 -6.80 19.85
N GLY A 59 -0.94 -6.55 18.87
CA GLY A 59 -1.13 -5.52 17.84
C GLY A 59 -2.01 -5.99 16.67
N THR A 60 -2.12 -5.14 15.66
CA THR A 60 -2.93 -5.40 14.47
C THR A 60 -2.07 -5.36 13.21
N CYS A 61 -2.25 -6.34 12.32
CA CYS A 61 -1.73 -6.33 10.97
C CYS A 61 -2.89 -6.25 9.98
N VAL A 62 -2.90 -5.24 9.11
CA VAL A 62 -3.89 -5.08 8.04
C VAL A 62 -3.23 -5.41 6.71
N SER A 63 -3.73 -6.39 5.96
CA SER A 63 -3.32 -6.60 4.57
C SER A 63 -4.35 -5.97 3.62
N ARG A 64 -3.86 -5.15 2.69
CA ARG A 64 -4.59 -4.61 1.53
C ARG A 64 -4.03 -5.13 0.21
N SER A 65 -3.23 -6.18 0.29
CA SER A 65 -2.64 -6.85 -0.86
C SER A 65 -3.59 -7.87 -1.45
N VAL A 66 -3.56 -8.04 -2.77
CA VAL A 66 -4.27 -9.10 -3.46
C VAL A 66 -3.32 -10.27 -3.71
N PHE A 67 -3.70 -11.46 -3.24
CA PHE A 67 -2.98 -12.70 -3.50
C PHE A 67 -3.86 -13.61 -4.36
N PHE A 68 -3.36 -14.04 -5.53
CA PHE A 68 -4.08 -14.96 -6.43
C PHE A 68 -3.91 -16.44 -6.06
N ALA A 69 -3.08 -16.72 -5.05
CA ALA A 69 -2.92 -18.01 -4.41
C ALA A 69 -2.95 -17.82 -2.89
N GLU A 70 -3.30 -18.86 -2.15
CA GLU A 70 -3.35 -18.79 -0.69
C GLU A 70 -1.95 -18.53 -0.11
N PRO A 71 -1.73 -17.40 0.61
CA PRO A 71 -0.45 -17.14 1.22
C PRO A 71 -0.28 -17.98 2.50
N ALA A 72 0.92 -18.51 2.72
CA ALA A 72 1.24 -19.18 3.98
C ALA A 72 1.29 -18.16 5.14
N LEU A 73 0.56 -18.45 6.22
CA LEU A 73 0.57 -17.63 7.42
C LEU A 73 1.53 -18.20 8.48
N PRO A 74 2.25 -17.34 9.23
CA PRO A 74 3.09 -17.75 10.36
C PRO A 74 2.21 -18.11 11.58
N TYR A 75 1.41 -19.18 11.46
CA TYR A 75 0.32 -19.49 12.38
C TYR A 75 0.74 -19.52 13.85
N LEU A 76 1.79 -20.28 14.19
CA LEU A 76 2.24 -20.42 15.58
C LEU A 76 2.70 -19.07 16.16
N GLU A 77 3.39 -18.25 15.36
CA GLU A 77 3.83 -16.92 15.78
C GLU A 77 2.64 -15.99 16.05
N LEU A 78 1.62 -16.02 15.19
CA LEU A 78 0.39 -15.24 15.37
C LEU A 78 -0.38 -15.70 16.61
N TYR A 79 -0.50 -17.02 16.79
CA TYR A 79 -1.14 -17.61 17.96
C TYR A 79 -0.44 -17.19 19.26
N SER A 80 0.89 -17.25 19.30
CA SER A 80 1.69 -16.90 20.48
C SER A 80 1.71 -15.40 20.77
N SER A 81 1.73 -14.56 19.73
CA SER A 81 1.77 -13.10 19.88
C SER A 81 0.40 -12.46 20.09
N GLY A 82 -0.69 -13.15 19.77
CA GLY A 82 -2.05 -12.62 19.85
C GLY A 82 -2.32 -11.48 18.85
N VAL A 83 -1.59 -11.43 17.73
CA VAL A 83 -1.78 -10.41 16.69
C VAL A 83 -3.11 -10.61 15.97
N THR A 84 -3.86 -9.52 15.79
CA THR A 84 -5.09 -9.51 14.98
C THR A 84 -4.73 -9.31 13.51
N PHE A 85 -5.10 -10.26 12.66
CA PHE A 85 -4.96 -10.13 11.20
C PHE A 85 -6.28 -9.67 10.57
N VAL A 86 -6.24 -8.57 9.82
CA VAL A 86 -7.38 -8.01 9.09
C VAL A 86 -7.09 -8.04 7.60
N THR A 87 -7.98 -8.65 6.82
CA THR A 87 -7.89 -8.70 5.36
C THR A 87 -9.27 -8.57 4.74
N GLY A 88 -9.32 -8.33 3.43
CA GLY A 88 -10.53 -8.14 2.65
C GLY A 88 -10.53 -6.82 1.87
N PRO A 89 -11.48 -6.65 0.93
CA PRO A 89 -11.60 -5.44 0.14
C PRO A 89 -11.79 -4.21 1.04
N PRO A 90 -11.21 -3.05 0.69
CA PRO A 90 -11.44 -1.84 1.45
C PRO A 90 -12.90 -1.40 1.25
N HIS A 91 -13.60 -1.18 2.35
CA HIS A 91 -14.96 -0.63 2.32
C HIS A 91 -14.90 0.88 2.12
N ILE A 92 -14.62 1.33 0.90
CA ILE A 92 -14.30 2.74 0.61
C ILE A 92 -15.53 3.64 0.50
N THR A 93 -16.69 3.09 0.13
CA THR A 93 -17.88 3.88 -0.23
C THR A 93 -18.33 4.85 0.86
N PRO A 94 -18.43 4.44 2.15
CA PRO A 94 -18.86 5.36 3.20
C PRO A 94 -17.87 6.51 3.46
N PHE A 95 -16.58 6.30 3.18
CA PHE A 95 -15.51 7.28 3.45
C PHE A 95 -15.21 8.19 2.26
N ALA A 96 -15.76 7.88 1.08
CA ALA A 96 -15.50 8.67 -0.13
C ALA A 96 -15.81 10.18 0.03
N PRO A 97 -16.94 10.60 0.65
CA PRO A 97 -17.21 12.02 0.85
C PRO A 97 -16.15 12.73 1.70
N GLU A 98 -15.69 12.09 2.78
CA GLU A 98 -14.66 12.67 3.67
C GLU A 98 -13.31 12.79 2.96
N VAL A 99 -12.90 11.75 2.23
CA VAL A 99 -11.65 11.78 1.43
C VAL A 99 -11.71 12.88 0.38
N LEU A 100 -12.85 13.07 -0.29
CA LEU A 100 -13.03 14.15 -1.27
C LEU A 100 -12.96 15.54 -0.62
N GLN A 101 -13.43 15.70 0.62
CA GLN A 101 -13.27 16.95 1.37
C GLN A 101 -11.82 17.22 1.75
N LEU A 102 -11.04 16.19 2.12
CA LEU A 102 -9.61 16.33 2.36
C LEU A 102 -8.87 16.78 1.10
N ILE A 103 -9.26 16.26 -0.06
CA ILE A 103 -8.71 16.70 -1.35
C ILE A 103 -9.12 18.13 -1.66
N ALA A 104 -10.41 18.46 -1.54
CA ALA A 104 -10.93 19.78 -1.85
C ALA A 104 -10.36 20.89 -0.94
N SER A 105 -10.04 20.57 0.32
CA SER A 105 -9.41 21.50 1.26
C SER A 105 -7.88 21.60 1.09
N GLY A 106 -7.27 20.78 0.25
CA GLY A 106 -5.82 20.70 0.09
C GLY A 106 -5.10 19.98 1.24
N ALA A 107 -5.84 19.39 2.19
CA ALA A 107 -5.28 18.57 3.27
C ALA A 107 -4.71 17.23 2.76
N LEU A 108 -5.15 16.79 1.57
CA LEU A 108 -4.64 15.61 0.87
C LEU A 108 -4.42 15.95 -0.60
N ASP A 109 -3.17 15.94 -1.06
CA ASP A 109 -2.84 16.08 -2.48
C ASP A 109 -2.50 14.71 -3.10
N PRO A 110 -3.38 14.14 -3.95
CA PRO A 110 -3.11 12.88 -4.63
C PRO A 110 -2.26 13.05 -5.91
N SER A 111 -2.01 14.28 -6.35
CA SER A 111 -1.35 14.57 -7.63
C SER A 111 0.00 13.87 -7.80
N PRO A 112 0.87 13.74 -6.77
CA PRO A 112 2.16 13.04 -6.90
C PRO A 112 2.05 11.55 -7.24
N LEU A 113 0.88 10.94 -7.04
CA LEU A 113 0.63 9.51 -7.30
C LEU A 113 -0.05 9.28 -8.66
N ILE A 114 -0.45 10.34 -9.36
CA ILE A 114 -1.20 10.26 -10.62
C ILE A 114 -0.24 10.48 -11.80
N ALA A 115 -0.43 9.69 -12.86
CA ALA A 115 0.23 9.87 -14.15
C ALA A 115 -0.82 10.18 -15.23
N GLY A 116 -0.54 11.16 -16.09
CA GLY A 116 -1.46 11.63 -17.14
C GLY A 116 -1.96 13.07 -16.91
N PRO A 117 -3.13 13.46 -17.47
CA PRO A 117 -4.11 12.59 -18.12
C PRO A 117 -3.64 12.07 -19.50
N TYR A 118 -3.97 10.82 -19.81
CA TYR A 118 -3.81 10.20 -21.12
C TYR A 118 -5.13 10.21 -21.91
N SER A 119 -5.07 10.10 -23.24
CA SER A 119 -6.29 9.90 -24.05
C SER A 119 -6.92 8.56 -23.73
N TYR A 120 -8.25 8.49 -23.76
CA TYR A 120 -8.95 7.20 -23.67
C TYR A 120 -8.57 6.25 -24.81
N ASP A 121 -8.27 6.78 -26.00
CA ASP A 121 -7.84 5.97 -27.15
C ASP A 121 -6.46 5.31 -26.92
N ASP A 122 -5.62 5.89 -26.08
CA ASP A 122 -4.29 5.36 -25.73
C ASP A 122 -4.35 4.34 -24.58
N ALA A 123 -5.53 4.09 -24.00
CA ALA A 123 -5.67 3.24 -22.83
C ALA A 123 -5.09 1.83 -22.99
N PRO A 124 -5.27 1.13 -24.12
CA PRO A 124 -4.65 -0.19 -24.31
C PRO A 124 -3.13 -0.15 -24.17
N ASP A 125 -2.47 0.81 -24.81
CA ASP A 125 -1.00 0.91 -24.81
C ASP A 125 -0.48 1.31 -23.42
N VAL A 126 -1.10 2.30 -22.78
CA VAL A 126 -0.71 2.77 -21.43
C VAL A 126 -0.96 1.69 -20.37
N LEU A 127 -1.99 0.85 -20.51
CA LEU A 127 -2.23 -0.24 -19.55
C LEU A 127 -1.27 -1.42 -19.75
N LEU A 128 -0.75 -1.61 -20.96
CA LEU A 128 0.26 -2.65 -21.26
C LEU A 128 1.67 -2.22 -20.85
N ASP A 129 2.00 -0.93 -20.92
CA ASP A 129 3.26 -0.34 -20.44
C ASP A 129 2.99 0.84 -19.48
N PRO A 130 2.65 0.55 -18.21
CA PRO A 130 2.17 1.56 -17.29
C PRO A 130 3.27 2.53 -16.81
N PRO A 131 2.93 3.83 -16.65
CA PRO A 131 3.85 4.82 -16.09
C PRO A 131 4.14 4.54 -14.61
N ALA A 132 5.10 5.28 -14.04
CA ALA A 132 5.50 5.18 -12.64
C ALA A 132 4.43 5.64 -11.60
N GLY A 133 3.22 5.96 -12.04
CA GLY A 133 2.11 6.41 -11.20
C GLY A 133 0.79 5.85 -11.71
N LYS A 134 -0.30 6.10 -10.98
CA LYS A 134 -1.62 5.64 -11.37
C LYS A 134 -2.06 6.34 -12.66
N PRO A 135 -2.20 5.64 -13.80
CA PRO A 135 -2.63 6.28 -15.03
C PRO A 135 -4.07 6.77 -14.89
N VAL A 136 -4.31 8.01 -15.29
CA VAL A 136 -5.64 8.61 -15.40
C VAL A 136 -5.93 8.90 -16.85
N PHE A 137 -7.10 8.46 -17.30
CA PHE A 137 -7.56 8.65 -18.68
C PHE A 137 -8.67 9.70 -18.71
N ALA A 138 -8.58 10.62 -19.65
CA ALA A 138 -9.62 11.61 -19.90
C ALA A 138 -10.26 11.34 -21.27
N GLY A 139 -11.59 11.28 -21.30
CA GLY A 139 -12.33 11.34 -22.55
C GLY A 139 -12.33 12.76 -23.10
N SER A 140 -12.37 12.92 -24.42
CA SER A 140 -12.71 14.21 -25.01
C SER A 140 -14.12 14.59 -24.58
N ARG A 141 -14.28 15.78 -23.96
CA ARG A 141 -15.61 16.33 -23.71
C ARG A 141 -16.31 16.43 -25.08
N ARG A 142 -17.41 15.68 -25.25
CA ARG A 142 -18.43 16.02 -26.24
C ARG A 142 -19.30 17.14 -25.68
#